data_AF-A0A3C2EEY1-F1
#
_entry.id   AF-A0A3C2EEY1-F1
#
_cell.length_a   1.000
_cell.length_b   1.000
_cell.length_c   1.000
_cell.angle_alpha   90.00
_cell.angle_beta   90.00
_cell.angle_gamma   90.00
#
_symmetry.space_group_name_H-M   'P 1'
#
loop_
_entity.id
_entity.type
_entity.pdbx_description
1 polymer ?
#
loop_
_entity_poly.entity_id
_entity_poly.type
_entity_poly.pdbx_seq_one_letter_code
_entity_poly.pdbx_strand_id
1 'polypeptide(L)'
;MRLSFFISRRINFSRKGTFLDVIIRIAIAAITISVAVMVLTTALVDGFKDGISRKIFGFWGHINIAHVAAKSNFDNVPISANADFTRILDTLGRISYYTDENALHRNNKSLTKGGIAYIQSYVLLPGIIKTKETLEGIVLKGAGKDFNWENFSSYLVEGNLPTFNGDKPSDEILISRTTARRLNISPGEKLIIHF
;
A
#
# COMPACT_ATOMS: atom_id res chain seq x y z
N MET A 1 -35.02 -2.06 -76.98
CA MET A 1 -34.97 -1.90 -75.50
C MET A 1 -33.62 -2.40 -74.99
N ARG A 2 -33.00 -1.77 -73.97
CA ARG A 2 -31.69 -2.20 -73.42
C ARG A 2 -31.88 -3.11 -72.19
N LEU A 3 -32.15 -4.39 -72.41
CA LEU A 3 -32.44 -5.39 -71.36
C LEU A 3 -31.29 -5.53 -70.33
N SER A 4 -30.05 -5.51 -70.80
CA SER A 4 -28.84 -5.59 -69.96
C SER A 4 -28.78 -4.48 -68.91
N PHE A 5 -29.15 -3.24 -69.26
CA PHE A 5 -29.20 -2.13 -68.31
C PHE A 5 -30.23 -2.35 -67.20
N PHE A 6 -31.39 -2.95 -67.52
CA PHE A 6 -32.45 -3.24 -66.56
C PHE A 6 -32.03 -4.34 -65.57
N ILE A 7 -31.40 -5.41 -66.07
CA ILE A 7 -30.89 -6.52 -65.25
C ILE A 7 -29.76 -6.04 -64.33
N SER A 8 -28.76 -5.33 -64.88
CA SER A 8 -27.63 -4.79 -64.09
C SER A 8 -28.10 -3.82 -63.01
N ARG A 9 -29.06 -2.93 -63.30
CA ARG A 9 -29.63 -2.00 -62.32
C ARG A 9 -30.41 -2.73 -61.22
N ARG A 10 -31.10 -3.83 -61.53
CA ARG A 10 -31.82 -4.64 -60.53
C ARG A 10 -30.88 -5.43 -59.61
N ILE A 11 -29.83 -6.03 -60.16
CA ILE A 11 -28.84 -6.80 -59.38
C ILE A 11 -28.03 -5.89 -58.45
N ASN A 12 -27.62 -4.70 -58.91
CA ASN A 12 -26.87 -3.74 -58.09
C ASN A 12 -27.71 -3.09 -56.96
N PHE A 13 -29.03 -3.29 -56.95
CA PHE A 13 -29.95 -2.83 -55.89
C PHE A 13 -30.32 -3.90 -54.85
N SER A 14 -29.82 -5.14 -54.98
CA SER A 14 -30.04 -6.21 -53.99
C SER A 14 -29.19 -6.01 -52.74
N ARG A 15 -29.69 -5.19 -51.81
CA ARG A 15 -29.30 -5.06 -50.38
C ARG A 15 -27.81 -5.29 -50.05
N LYS A 16 -26.96 -4.29 -50.31
CA LYS A 16 -25.73 -4.09 -49.52
C LYS A 16 -26.09 -3.54 -48.12
N GLY A 17 -25.48 -4.07 -47.06
CA GLY A 17 -25.39 -3.44 -45.73
C GLY A 17 -26.04 -4.21 -44.57
N THR A 18 -27.37 -4.22 -44.49
CA THR A 18 -28.10 -4.25 -43.20
C THR A 18 -27.78 -5.41 -42.24
N PHE A 19 -27.64 -6.65 -42.71
CA PHE A 19 -27.42 -7.80 -41.80
C PHE A 19 -26.00 -7.83 -41.24
N LEU A 20 -25.01 -7.49 -42.06
CA LEU A 20 -23.59 -7.55 -41.71
C LEU A 20 -23.23 -6.40 -40.74
N ASP A 21 -23.82 -5.21 -40.95
CA ASP A 21 -23.68 -4.06 -40.06
C ASP A 21 -24.20 -4.33 -38.63
N VAL A 22 -25.28 -5.11 -38.48
CA VAL A 22 -25.83 -5.49 -37.17
C VAL A 22 -24.87 -6.39 -36.40
N ILE A 23 -24.31 -7.42 -37.06
CA ILE A 23 -23.33 -8.33 -36.45
C ILE A 23 -22.06 -7.57 -36.04
N ILE A 24 -21.55 -6.68 -36.91
CA ILE A 24 -20.39 -5.84 -36.61
C ILE A 24 -20.65 -4.95 -35.39
N ARG A 25 -21.83 -4.33 -35.26
CA ARG A 25 -22.20 -3.51 -34.09
C ARG A 25 -22.26 -4.33 -32.80
N ILE A 26 -22.81 -5.54 -32.84
CA ILE A 26 -22.84 -6.45 -31.68
C ILE A 26 -21.41 -6.85 -31.27
N ALA A 27 -20.56 -7.19 -32.24
CA ALA A 27 -19.16 -7.53 -31.99
C ALA A 27 -18.38 -6.35 -31.38
N ILE A 28 -18.55 -5.14 -31.92
CA ILE A 28 -17.94 -3.92 -31.36
C ILE A 28 -18.44 -3.69 -29.94
N ALA A 29 -19.74 -3.78 -29.67
CA ALA A 29 -20.29 -3.61 -28.33
C ALA A 29 -19.71 -4.61 -27.32
N ALA A 30 -19.60 -5.89 -27.70
CA ALA A 30 -19.01 -6.93 -26.87
C ALA A 30 -17.53 -6.67 -26.56
N ILE A 31 -16.73 -6.28 -27.57
CA ILE A 31 -15.32 -5.93 -27.40
C ILE A 31 -15.18 -4.68 -26.52
N THR A 32 -15.99 -3.65 -26.74
CA THR A 32 -15.98 -2.41 -25.93
C THR A 32 -16.30 -2.69 -24.46
N ILE A 33 -17.31 -3.51 -24.17
CA ILE A 33 -17.65 -3.89 -22.79
C ILE A 33 -16.50 -4.70 -22.15
N SER A 34 -15.95 -5.68 -22.88
CA SER A 34 -14.82 -6.49 -22.40
C SER A 34 -13.60 -5.65 -22.04
N VAL A 35 -13.17 -4.77 -22.94
CA VAL A 35 -12.04 -3.86 -22.72
C VAL A 35 -12.32 -2.85 -21.61
N ALA A 36 -13.54 -2.30 -21.53
CA ALA A 36 -13.92 -1.37 -20.46
C ALA A 36 -13.86 -2.03 -19.07
N VAL A 37 -14.37 -3.26 -18.93
CA VAL A 37 -14.30 -4.02 -17.67
C VAL A 37 -12.84 -4.38 -17.33
N MET A 38 -12.03 -4.76 -18.33
CA MET A 38 -10.61 -5.05 -18.14
C MET A 38 -9.85 -3.81 -17.60
N VAL A 39 -9.99 -2.65 -18.27
CA VAL A 39 -9.35 -1.39 -17.87
C VAL A 39 -9.80 -0.94 -16.49
N LEU A 40 -11.11 -1.00 -16.19
CA LEU A 40 -11.64 -0.65 -14.87
C LEU A 40 -11.09 -1.57 -13.77
N THR A 41 -11.00 -2.87 -14.04
CA THR A 41 -10.47 -3.86 -13.09
C THR A 41 -8.98 -3.60 -12.81
N THR A 42 -8.16 -3.37 -13.83
CA THR A 42 -6.75 -3.03 -13.65
C THR A 42 -6.57 -1.74 -12.85
N ALA A 43 -7.31 -0.68 -13.18
CA ALA A 43 -7.24 0.60 -12.45
C ALA A 43 -7.62 0.46 -10.97
N LEU A 44 -8.63 -0.36 -10.64
CA LEU A 44 -9.02 -0.66 -9.27
C LEU A 44 -7.95 -1.46 -8.52
N VAL A 45 -7.40 -2.50 -9.14
CA VAL A 45 -6.35 -3.35 -8.54
C VAL A 45 -5.08 -2.54 -8.26
N ASP A 46 -4.62 -1.75 -9.24
CA ASP A 46 -3.42 -0.92 -9.08
C ASP A 46 -3.65 0.16 -8.02
N GLY A 47 -4.78 0.89 -8.07
CA GLY A 47 -5.10 1.91 -7.06
C GLY A 47 -5.22 1.37 -5.64
N PHE A 48 -5.80 0.17 -5.48
CA PHE A 48 -5.93 -0.51 -4.19
C PHE A 48 -4.58 -1.01 -3.66
N LYS A 49 -3.78 -1.65 -4.53
CA LYS A 49 -2.40 -2.07 -4.23
C LYS A 49 -1.56 -0.88 -3.77
N ASP A 50 -1.65 0.25 -4.47
CA ASP A 50 -0.94 1.49 -4.15
C ASP A 50 -1.37 2.07 -2.80
N GLY A 51 -2.68 2.15 -2.55
CA GLY A 51 -3.24 2.64 -1.29
C GLY A 51 -2.84 1.79 -0.08
N ILE A 52 -2.94 0.47 -0.20
CA ILE A 52 -2.50 -0.47 0.84
C ILE A 52 -0.99 -0.39 1.03
N SER A 53 -0.21 -0.38 -0.06
CA SER A 53 1.25 -0.35 0.01
C SER A 53 1.74 0.91 0.73
N ARG A 54 1.24 2.09 0.36
CA ARG A 54 1.56 3.35 1.05
C ARG A 54 1.20 3.31 2.54
N LYS A 55 0.05 2.74 2.90
CA LYS A 55 -0.38 2.63 4.30
C LYS A 55 0.48 1.64 5.11
N ILE A 56 0.79 0.47 4.56
CA ILE A 56 1.60 -0.56 5.21
C ILE A 56 3.05 -0.10 5.35
N PHE A 57 3.67 0.43 4.30
CA PHE A 57 5.04 0.94 4.35
C PHE A 57 5.18 2.24 5.14
N GLY A 58 4.12 3.06 5.21
CA GLY A 58 4.05 4.16 6.17
C GLY A 58 4.11 3.67 7.62
N PHE A 59 3.40 2.58 7.95
CA PHE A 59 3.40 2.02 9.31
C PHE A 59 4.68 1.27 9.66
N TRP A 60 5.14 0.35 8.80
CA TRP A 60 6.28 -0.53 9.09
C TRP A 60 7.64 0.01 8.64
N GLY A 61 7.67 0.87 7.61
CA GLY A 61 8.87 1.11 6.83
C GLY A 61 9.10 0.01 5.77
N HIS A 62 10.00 0.27 4.82
CA HIS A 62 10.32 -0.67 3.73
C HIS A 62 11.33 -1.76 4.13
N ILE A 63 12.18 -1.46 5.12
CA ILE A 63 13.22 -2.36 5.63
C ILE A 63 13.10 -2.34 7.16
N ASN A 64 13.05 -3.52 7.77
CA ASN A 64 13.02 -3.69 9.21
C ASN A 64 14.37 -4.27 9.65
N ILE A 65 14.98 -3.66 10.66
CA ILE A 65 16.25 -4.10 11.24
C ILE A 65 15.93 -4.69 12.62
N ALA A 66 16.20 -5.97 12.81
CA ALA A 66 16.02 -6.68 14.06
C ALA A 66 17.34 -7.33 14.48
N HIS A 67 17.51 -7.54 15.79
CA HIS A 67 18.71 -8.19 16.31
C HIS A 67 18.70 -9.68 15.96
N VAL A 68 19.84 -10.25 15.56
CA VAL A 68 19.94 -11.66 15.10
C VAL A 68 19.51 -12.67 16.19
N ALA A 69 19.65 -12.31 17.46
CA ALA A 69 19.20 -13.15 18.58
C ALA A 69 17.68 -13.05 18.89
N ALA A 70 16.92 -12.18 18.21
CA ALA A 70 15.46 -12.15 18.32
C ALA A 70 14.90 -13.40 17.63
N LYS A 71 14.44 -14.38 18.43
CA LYS A 71 13.98 -15.68 17.93
C LYS A 71 12.60 -15.61 17.26
N SER A 72 11.82 -14.58 17.60
CA SER A 72 10.52 -14.29 17.00
C SER A 72 10.37 -12.79 16.77
N ASN A 73 9.38 -12.40 15.94
CA ASN A 73 9.07 -10.99 15.66
C ASN A 73 8.54 -10.20 16.89
N PHE A 74 8.38 -10.85 18.06
CA PHE A 74 7.93 -10.22 19.30
C PHE A 74 8.99 -10.26 20.42
N ASP A 75 10.14 -10.91 20.20
CA ASP A 75 11.27 -10.91 21.13
C ASP A 75 12.11 -9.64 20.95
N ASN A 76 11.81 -8.59 21.72
CA ASN A 76 12.56 -7.34 21.66
C ASN A 76 13.94 -7.47 22.34
N VAL A 77 14.97 -7.82 21.59
CA VAL A 77 16.36 -7.61 22.01
C VAL A 77 16.77 -6.17 21.62
N PRO A 78 17.12 -5.29 22.57
CA PRO A 78 17.41 -3.90 22.26
C PRO A 78 18.68 -3.78 21.41
N ILE A 79 18.57 -3.04 20.31
CA ILE A 79 19.71 -2.68 19.46
C ILE A 79 20.29 -1.36 19.98
N SER A 80 21.59 -1.34 20.25
CA SER A 80 22.27 -0.09 20.62
C SER A 80 22.28 0.86 19.42
N ALA A 81 21.60 1.99 19.55
CA ALA A 81 21.56 3.05 18.55
C ALA A 81 22.90 3.82 18.55
N ASN A 82 23.96 3.22 18.01
CA ASN A 82 25.22 3.92 17.80
C ASN A 82 25.02 5.04 16.75
N ALA A 83 25.41 6.26 17.11
CA ALA A 83 25.33 7.45 16.26
C ALA A 83 26.04 7.28 14.91
N ASP A 84 27.06 6.42 14.81
CA ASP A 84 27.73 6.15 13.54
C ASP A 84 26.89 5.30 12.60
N PHE A 85 26.12 4.34 13.13
CA PHE A 85 25.22 3.49 12.33
C PHE A 85 24.06 4.30 11.76
N THR A 86 23.41 5.13 12.58
CA THR A 86 22.31 5.99 12.14
C THR A 86 22.80 7.06 11.15
N ARG A 87 23.97 7.67 11.39
CA ARG A 87 24.56 8.66 10.47
C ARG A 87 24.91 8.08 9.11
N ILE A 88 25.46 6.86 9.04
CA ILE A 88 25.74 6.19 7.76
C ILE A 88 24.44 6.03 6.97
N LEU A 89 23.40 5.45 7.60
CA LEU A 89 22.12 5.20 6.94
C LEU A 89 21.44 6.48 6.45
N ASP A 90 21.43 7.54 7.25
CA ASP A 90 20.84 8.85 6.88
C ASP A 90 21.59 9.53 5.72
N THR A 91 22.91 9.28 5.60
CA THR A 91 23.74 9.81 4.51
C THR A 91 23.73 8.93 3.25
N LEU A 92 23.07 7.75 3.25
CA LEU A 92 23.01 6.88 2.08
C LEU A 92 22.15 7.48 0.97
N GLY A 93 22.83 8.07 -0.02
CA GLY A 93 22.25 8.48 -1.31
C GLY A 93 21.99 7.32 -2.27
N ARG A 94 22.08 7.59 -3.58
CA ARG A 94 21.92 6.54 -4.61
C ARG A 94 23.10 5.59 -4.64
N ILE A 95 22.83 4.29 -4.63
CA ILE A 95 23.83 3.22 -4.65
C ILE A 95 23.83 2.56 -6.03
N SER A 96 25.01 2.24 -6.57
CA SER A 96 25.13 1.48 -7.82
C SER A 96 25.04 -0.02 -7.57
N TYR A 97 24.20 -0.74 -8.32
CA TYR A 97 24.06 -2.19 -8.27
C TYR A 97 24.13 -2.79 -9.69
N TYR A 98 24.52 -4.06 -9.80
CA TYR A 98 24.53 -4.78 -11.07
C TYR A 98 23.16 -5.42 -11.30
N THR A 99 22.62 -5.30 -12.51
CA THR A 99 21.25 -5.77 -12.85
C THR A 99 21.23 -7.02 -13.72
N ASP A 100 22.39 -7.51 -14.17
CA ASP A 100 22.45 -8.65 -15.09
C ASP A 100 22.68 -9.98 -14.36
N GLU A 101 21.79 -10.93 -14.58
CA GLU A 101 21.90 -12.33 -14.13
C GLU A 101 22.73 -13.17 -15.12
N ASN A 102 22.99 -12.68 -16.34
CA ASN A 102 23.78 -13.38 -17.34
C ASN A 102 25.27 -13.14 -17.12
N ALA A 103 26.01 -14.22 -16.85
CA ALA A 103 27.46 -14.21 -16.58
C ALA A 103 28.35 -13.58 -17.69
N LEU A 104 27.79 -13.30 -18.88
CA LEU A 104 28.50 -12.78 -20.05
C LEU A 104 28.37 -11.25 -20.24
N HIS A 105 27.43 -10.57 -19.57
CA HIS A 105 27.14 -9.13 -19.80
C HIS A 105 27.27 -8.28 -18.52
N ARG A 106 28.35 -8.50 -17.76
CA ARG A 106 28.63 -7.87 -16.44
C ARG A 106 28.91 -6.34 -16.45
N ASN A 107 28.44 -5.61 -17.46
CA ASN A 107 28.77 -4.20 -17.68
C ASN A 107 27.64 -3.20 -17.34
N ASN A 108 26.39 -3.66 -17.19
CA ASN A 108 25.26 -2.78 -16.87
C ASN A 108 25.14 -2.53 -15.35
N LYS A 109 25.73 -1.41 -14.91
CA LYS A 109 25.52 -0.82 -13.58
C LYS A 109 24.26 0.04 -13.60
N SER A 110 23.27 -0.32 -12.78
CA SER A 110 22.10 0.50 -12.48
C SER A 110 22.32 1.30 -11.20
N LEU A 111 21.52 2.35 -11.01
CA LEU A 111 21.49 3.16 -9.78
C LEU A 111 20.15 2.95 -9.08
N THR A 112 20.15 2.93 -7.73
CA THR A 112 18.89 2.96 -6.97
C THR A 112 18.13 4.26 -7.27
N LYS A 113 16.79 4.21 -7.20
CA LYS A 113 15.94 5.39 -7.48
C LYS A 113 16.19 6.54 -6.50
N GLY A 114 16.59 6.23 -5.27
CA GLY A 114 16.94 7.18 -4.22
C GLY A 114 17.81 6.54 -3.13
N GLY A 115 17.94 7.28 -2.02
CA GLY A 115 18.57 6.85 -0.78
C GLY A 115 17.57 6.39 0.29
N ILE A 116 17.97 6.45 1.55
CA ILE A 116 17.06 6.28 2.69
C ILE A 116 16.28 7.58 2.92
N ALA A 117 14.96 7.49 3.10
CA ALA A 117 14.09 8.67 3.22
C ALA A 117 13.88 9.13 4.68
N TYR A 118 13.84 8.17 5.61
CA TYR A 118 13.82 8.38 7.06
C TYR A 118 14.16 7.05 7.74
N ILE A 119 14.56 7.13 9.01
CA ILE A 119 14.79 5.98 9.91
C ILE A 119 13.82 6.15 11.08
N GLN A 120 13.19 5.07 11.53
CA GLN A 120 12.28 5.10 12.68
C GLN A 120 12.57 3.93 13.63
N SER A 121 12.66 4.26 14.91
CA SER A 121 12.81 3.33 16.02
C SER A 121 11.44 2.81 16.44
N TYR A 122 11.34 1.51 16.71
CA TYR A 122 10.11 0.91 17.19
C TYR A 122 10.36 -0.24 18.17
N VAL A 123 9.33 -0.58 18.93
CA VAL A 123 9.26 -1.76 19.81
C VAL A 123 7.90 -2.42 19.62
N LEU A 124 7.83 -3.75 19.70
CA LEU A 124 6.58 -4.51 19.56
C LEU A 124 6.25 -5.26 20.83
N LEU A 125 5.27 -4.79 21.60
CA LEU A 125 4.89 -5.43 22.84
C LEU A 125 3.52 -6.13 22.67
N PRO A 126 3.45 -7.48 22.67
CA PRO A 126 2.17 -8.16 22.76
C PRO A 126 1.51 -7.80 24.10
N GLY A 127 0.18 -7.75 24.11
CA GLY A 127 -0.57 -7.41 25.31
C GLY A 127 -2.07 -7.66 25.15
N ILE A 128 -2.82 -7.32 26.18
CA ILE A 128 -4.27 -7.50 26.25
C ILE A 128 -4.89 -6.17 26.68
N ILE A 129 -5.73 -5.58 25.84
CA ILE A 129 -6.60 -4.49 26.27
C ILE A 129 -7.79 -5.08 27.01
N LYS A 130 -8.08 -4.53 28.19
CA LYS A 130 -9.29 -4.81 28.95
C LYS A 130 -10.17 -3.58 29.05
N THR A 131 -11.41 -3.69 28.60
CA THR A 131 -12.48 -2.70 28.85
C THR A 131 -13.42 -3.22 29.93
N LYS A 132 -14.58 -2.58 30.13
CA LYS A 132 -15.64 -3.07 31.04
C LYS A 132 -16.36 -4.30 30.48
N GLU A 133 -16.45 -4.42 29.16
CA GLU A 133 -17.32 -5.37 28.46
C GLU A 133 -16.53 -6.40 27.66
N THR A 134 -15.32 -6.05 27.23
CA THR A 134 -14.52 -6.81 26.26
C THR A 134 -13.05 -6.94 26.67
N LEU A 135 -12.41 -7.98 26.15
CA LEU A 135 -10.99 -8.25 26.32
C LEU A 135 -10.44 -8.67 24.95
N GLU A 136 -9.41 -7.98 24.46
CA GLU A 136 -8.83 -8.22 23.14
C GLU A 136 -7.30 -8.31 23.22
N GLY A 137 -6.74 -9.37 22.65
CA GLY A 137 -5.29 -9.51 22.45
C GLY A 137 -4.82 -8.58 21.33
N ILE A 138 -3.78 -7.81 21.60
CA ILE A 138 -3.20 -6.83 20.67
C ILE A 138 -1.66 -6.94 20.64
N VAL A 139 -1.06 -6.25 19.67
CA VAL A 139 0.38 -5.94 19.68
C VAL A 139 0.50 -4.43 19.61
N LEU A 140 1.06 -3.81 20.65
CA LEU A 140 1.43 -2.40 20.59
C LEU A 140 2.68 -2.25 19.74
N LYS A 141 2.64 -1.28 18.84
CA LYS A 141 3.85 -0.69 18.27
C LYS A 141 4.16 0.59 19.04
N GLY A 142 5.24 0.57 19.81
CA GLY A 142 5.85 1.81 20.31
C GLY A 142 6.50 2.55 19.15
N ALA A 143 6.27 3.86 19.07
CA ALA A 143 6.80 4.75 18.04
C ALA A 143 7.60 5.87 18.73
N GLY A 144 8.80 6.16 18.23
CA GLY A 144 9.64 7.24 18.73
C GLY A 144 9.29 8.61 18.15
N LYS A 145 10.07 9.63 18.53
CA LYS A 145 10.00 10.99 17.96
C LYS A 145 10.40 11.05 16.48
N ASP A 146 11.10 10.02 16.02
CA ASP A 146 11.56 9.76 14.65
C ASP A 146 10.49 9.10 13.75
N PHE A 147 9.33 8.76 14.31
CA PHE A 147 8.18 8.28 13.53
C PHE A 147 7.54 9.40 12.72
N ASN A 148 7.26 9.15 11.43
CA ASN A 148 6.63 10.14 10.56
C ASN A 148 5.11 10.21 10.79
N TRP A 149 4.71 11.00 11.79
CA TRP A 149 3.31 11.27 12.15
C TRP A 149 2.53 12.04 11.08
N GLU A 150 3.21 12.85 10.25
CA GLU A 150 2.57 13.64 9.19
C GLU A 150 1.87 12.74 8.17
N ASN A 151 2.51 11.64 7.74
CA ASN A 151 1.89 10.62 6.90
C ASN A 151 0.61 10.03 7.52
N PHE A 152 0.57 9.90 8.86
CA PHE A 152 -0.56 9.32 9.58
C PHE A 152 -1.74 10.27 9.78
N SER A 153 -1.52 11.59 9.71
CA SER A 153 -2.61 12.58 9.76
C SER A 153 -3.69 12.30 8.71
N SER A 154 -3.28 11.86 7.51
CA SER A 154 -4.18 11.49 6.40
C SER A 154 -5.07 10.27 6.67
N TYR A 155 -4.73 9.45 7.68
CA TYR A 155 -5.49 8.27 8.10
C TYR A 155 -6.22 8.48 9.44
N LEU A 156 -6.05 9.64 10.08
CA LEU A 156 -6.77 9.98 11.30
C LEU A 156 -8.24 10.22 10.98
N VAL A 157 -9.12 9.61 11.76
CA VAL A 157 -10.57 9.76 11.59
C VAL A 157 -11.18 10.66 12.67
N GLU A 158 -10.69 10.55 13.89
CA GLU A 158 -11.27 11.14 15.09
C GLU A 158 -10.21 11.14 16.21
N GLY A 159 -10.29 12.10 17.14
CA GLY A 159 -9.27 12.32 18.16
C GLY A 159 -8.08 13.12 17.62
N ASN A 160 -6.94 13.04 18.32
CA ASN A 160 -5.69 13.72 17.98
C ASN A 160 -4.56 12.69 17.82
N LEU A 161 -3.46 13.08 17.17
CA LEU A 161 -2.24 12.27 17.14
C LEU A 161 -1.50 12.36 18.49
N PRO A 162 -0.84 11.29 18.96
CA PRO A 162 -0.07 11.31 20.20
C PRO A 162 0.99 12.42 20.23
N THR A 163 1.08 13.12 21.35
CA THR A 163 2.02 14.23 21.57
C THR A 163 3.25 13.76 22.36
N PHE A 164 4.44 14.17 21.91
CA PHE A 164 5.73 13.77 22.48
C PHE A 164 6.46 14.96 23.10
N ASN A 165 6.10 15.31 24.34
CA ASN A 165 6.67 16.46 25.04
C ASN A 165 7.95 16.09 25.81
N GLY A 166 9.11 16.36 25.20
CA GLY A 166 10.42 16.08 25.79
C GLY A 166 10.72 14.58 25.84
N ASP A 167 11.38 14.11 26.90
CA ASP A 167 11.73 12.69 27.08
C ASP A 167 10.73 11.91 27.95
N LYS A 168 9.54 12.48 28.17
CA LYS A 168 8.46 11.76 28.86
C LYS A 168 7.74 10.84 27.88
N PRO A 169 7.39 9.60 28.28
CA PRO A 169 6.49 8.77 27.49
C PRO A 169 5.13 9.47 27.35
N SER A 170 4.46 9.22 26.23
CA SER A 170 3.07 9.64 26.04
C SER A 170 2.14 8.53 26.50
N ASP A 171 1.10 8.89 27.25
CA ASP A 171 0.02 7.97 27.67
C ASP A 171 -1.08 7.88 26.59
N GLU A 172 -0.90 8.54 25.43
CA GLU A 172 -1.85 8.58 24.32
C GLU A 172 -1.62 7.42 23.35
N ILE A 173 -2.70 6.74 22.93
CA ILE A 173 -2.65 5.62 21.99
C ILE A 173 -3.50 5.89 20.74
N LEU A 174 -2.93 5.63 19.57
CA LEU A 174 -3.66 5.60 18.30
C LEU A 174 -4.04 4.15 17.96
N ILE A 175 -5.34 3.89 17.81
CA ILE A 175 -5.88 2.57 17.45
C ILE A 175 -6.66 2.62 16.15
N SER A 176 -6.78 1.48 15.46
CA SER A 176 -7.64 1.39 14.28
C SER A 176 -9.12 1.60 14.68
N ARG A 177 -9.92 2.30 13.87
CA ARG A 177 -11.36 2.47 14.16
C ARG A 177 -12.15 1.14 14.06
N THR A 178 -11.54 0.06 13.55
CA THR A 178 -12.05 -1.32 13.67
C THR A 178 -11.84 -1.88 15.08
N THR A 179 -10.65 -1.71 15.64
CA THR A 179 -10.32 -2.06 17.04
C THR A 179 -11.18 -1.25 18.01
N ALA A 180 -11.29 0.07 17.81
CA ALA A 180 -12.13 0.94 18.65
C ALA A 180 -13.61 0.48 18.68
N ARG A 181 -14.15 0.09 17.52
CA ARG A 181 -15.52 -0.46 17.41
C ARG A 181 -15.71 -1.81 18.08
N ARG A 182 -14.72 -2.73 18.01
CA ARG A 182 -14.79 -4.02 18.73
C ARG A 182 -14.70 -3.85 20.24
N LEU A 183 -13.87 -2.91 20.69
CA LEU A 183 -13.69 -2.59 22.10
C LEU A 183 -14.83 -1.74 22.68
N ASN A 184 -15.68 -1.15 21.82
CA ASN A 184 -16.78 -0.24 22.17
C ASN A 184 -16.29 1.03 22.91
N ILE A 185 -15.26 1.69 22.35
CA ILE A 185 -14.57 2.83 22.97
C ILE A 185 -14.45 4.04 22.04
N SER A 186 -14.47 5.23 22.64
CA SER A 186 -14.37 6.54 21.99
C SER A 186 -13.07 7.28 22.38
N PRO A 187 -12.63 8.29 21.60
CA PRO A 187 -11.46 9.09 21.95
C PRO A 187 -11.61 9.78 23.32
N GLY A 188 -10.54 9.77 24.13
CA GLY A 188 -10.51 10.34 25.47
C GLY A 188 -10.88 9.36 26.61
N GLU A 189 -11.33 8.15 26.28
CA GLU A 189 -11.52 7.09 27.27
C GLU A 189 -10.18 6.50 27.76
N LYS A 190 -10.14 6.10 29.04
CA LYS A 190 -8.96 5.45 29.64
C LYS A 190 -9.03 3.94 29.45
N LEU A 191 -7.94 3.37 28.93
CA LEU A 191 -7.79 1.93 28.71
C LEU A 191 -6.77 1.36 29.69
N ILE A 192 -6.98 0.10 30.10
CA ILE A 192 -5.98 -0.66 30.84
C ILE A 192 -5.44 -1.73 29.89
N ILE A 193 -4.11 -1.75 29.76
CA ILE A 193 -3.39 -2.72 28.94
C ILE A 193 -2.52 -3.56 29.88
N HIS A 194 -2.60 -4.87 29.71
CA HIS A 194 -1.75 -5.85 30.39
C HIS A 194 -0.72 -6.39 29.39
N PHE A 195 0.51 -6.61 29.85
CA PHE A 195 1.65 -7.09 29.06
C PHE A 195 2.31 -8.26 29.82
#